data_AF-A0A1I2PDU1-F1
#
_entry.id   AF-A0A1I2PDU1-F1
#
_cell.length_a   1.000
_cell.length_b   1.000
_cell.length_c   1.000
_cell.angle_alpha   90.00
_cell.angle_beta   90.00
_cell.angle_gamma   90.00
#
_symmetry.space_group_name_H-M   'P 1'
#
loop_
_entity.id
_entity.type
_entity.pdbx_description
1 polymer ?
#
loop_
_entity_poly.entity_id
_entity_poly.type
_entity_poly.pdbx_seq_one_letter_code
_entity_poly.pdbx_strand_id
1 'polypeptide(L)'
;MEINNLEKIESTLLNNGFTETTSKIDKQKGKKTFTHLNKKRGVINFNYTQVDVICKLGGIYLYTKISKSDLLNILLYFNLQNKFLKEIFPNKNYEIINLDKRINHIKKLISNEKTNLKDKNKYNSILKYIESLKVF
;
A
#
# COMPACT_ATOMS: atom_id res chain seq x y z
N MET A 1 -15.98 -18.75 -16.80
CA MET A 1 -14.61 -19.18 -17.14
C MET A 1 -13.61 -18.24 -16.45
N GLU A 2 -13.56 -18.25 -15.10
CA GLU A 2 -12.78 -17.27 -14.30
C GLU A 2 -11.53 -17.88 -13.61
N ILE A 3 -11.40 -19.21 -13.62
CA ILE A 3 -10.39 -19.96 -12.86
C ILE A 3 -8.95 -19.63 -13.34
N ASN A 4 -8.75 -19.35 -14.63
CA ASN A 4 -7.43 -19.05 -15.21
C ASN A 4 -6.84 -17.68 -14.81
N ASN A 5 -7.65 -16.73 -14.34
CA ASN A 5 -7.15 -15.37 -14.09
C ASN A 5 -6.52 -15.23 -12.70
N LEU A 6 -7.03 -15.94 -11.69
CA LEU A 6 -6.52 -15.82 -10.33
C LEU A 6 -5.13 -16.46 -10.19
N GLU A 7 -4.95 -17.67 -10.70
CA GLU A 7 -3.65 -18.36 -10.68
C GLU A 7 -2.57 -17.55 -11.40
N LYS A 8 -2.93 -16.88 -12.50
CA LYS A 8 -2.03 -15.98 -13.25
C LYS A 8 -1.64 -14.75 -12.43
N ILE A 9 -2.59 -14.13 -11.73
CA ILE A 9 -2.31 -13.02 -10.80
C ILE A 9 -1.35 -13.49 -9.71
N GLU A 10 -1.63 -14.62 -9.08
CA GLU A 10 -0.82 -15.18 -8.00
C GLU A 10 0.61 -15.48 -8.45
N SER A 11 0.76 -16.16 -9.59
CA SER A 11 2.08 -16.43 -10.19
C SER A 11 2.85 -15.13 -10.46
N THR A 12 2.16 -14.11 -10.99
CA THR A 12 2.77 -12.80 -11.27
C THR A 12 3.23 -12.12 -9.97
N LEU A 13 2.43 -12.17 -8.91
CA LEU A 13 2.79 -11.62 -7.60
C LEU A 13 4.03 -12.32 -7.03
N LEU A 14 4.05 -13.66 -7.06
CA LEU A 14 5.17 -14.46 -6.56
C LEU A 14 6.46 -14.14 -7.32
N ASN A 15 6.41 -14.05 -8.65
CA ASN A 15 7.55 -13.71 -9.51
C ASN A 15 8.09 -12.30 -9.25
N ASN A 16 7.28 -11.42 -8.67
CA ASN A 16 7.65 -10.04 -8.36
C ASN A 16 7.99 -9.83 -6.87
N GLY A 17 8.31 -10.90 -6.14
CA GLY A 17 8.82 -10.81 -4.77
C GLY A 17 7.73 -10.55 -3.73
N PHE A 18 6.47 -10.89 -4.04
CA PHE A 18 5.45 -11.11 -3.03
C PHE A 18 5.49 -12.55 -2.53
N THR A 19 5.10 -12.74 -1.27
CA THR A 19 4.89 -14.06 -0.69
C THR A 19 3.49 -14.15 -0.11
N GLU A 20 2.88 -15.33 -0.18
CA GLU A 20 1.58 -15.55 0.44
C GLU A 20 1.75 -15.57 1.98
N THR A 21 1.07 -14.65 2.66
CA THR A 21 1.09 -14.50 4.13
C THR A 21 -0.30 -14.64 4.73
N THR A 22 -1.22 -15.32 4.04
CA THR A 22 -2.60 -15.55 4.49
C THR A 22 -2.63 -16.29 5.82
N SER A 23 -3.44 -15.81 6.78
CA SER A 23 -3.66 -16.49 8.06
C SER A 23 -4.40 -17.83 7.87
N LYS A 24 -4.23 -18.79 8.78
CA LYS A 24 -4.95 -20.08 8.71
C LYS A 24 -6.47 -19.90 8.67
N ILE A 25 -6.99 -18.95 9.43
CA ILE A 25 -8.42 -18.63 9.51
C ILE A 25 -8.92 -18.06 8.18
N ASP A 26 -8.16 -17.16 7.56
CA ASP A 26 -8.55 -16.54 6.29
C ASP A 26 -8.45 -17.53 5.11
N LYS A 27 -7.49 -18.47 5.16
CA LYS A 27 -7.41 -19.57 4.20
C LYS A 27 -8.69 -20.42 4.20
N GLN A 28 -9.23 -20.74 5.38
CA GLN A 28 -10.50 -21.48 5.51
C GLN A 28 -11.69 -20.73 4.91
N LYS A 29 -11.61 -19.40 4.85
CA LYS A 29 -12.62 -18.53 4.24
C LYS A 29 -12.43 -18.33 2.73
N GLY A 30 -11.42 -18.96 2.13
CA GLY A 30 -11.09 -18.81 0.71
C GLY A 30 -10.42 -17.47 0.36
N LYS A 31 -9.91 -16.74 1.36
CA LYS A 31 -9.19 -15.48 1.16
C LYS A 31 -7.71 -15.74 0.94
N LYS A 32 -7.01 -14.77 0.33
CA LYS A 32 -5.55 -14.80 0.18
C LYS A 32 -4.93 -13.44 0.46
N THR A 33 -3.77 -13.42 1.09
CA THR A 33 -2.99 -12.21 1.34
C THR A 33 -1.57 -12.40 0.82
N PHE A 34 -1.10 -11.42 0.06
CA PHE A 34 0.25 -11.39 -0.48
C PHE A 34 1.00 -10.17 0.07
N THR A 35 2.16 -10.40 0.65
CA THR A 35 3.02 -9.34 1.20
C THR A 35 4.31 -9.26 0.41
N HIS A 36 4.70 -8.06 -0.04
CA HIS A 36 5.99 -7.90 -0.70
C HIS A 36 7.13 -8.02 0.32
N LEU A 37 8.19 -8.78 -0.04
CA LEU A 37 9.43 -8.92 0.74
C LEU A 37 9.97 -7.57 1.25
N ASN A 38 10.00 -6.55 0.39
CA ASN A 38 10.17 -5.18 0.81
C ASN A 38 8.83 -4.66 1.35
N LYS A 39 8.66 -4.68 2.68
CA LYS A 39 7.46 -4.20 3.40
C LYS A 39 7.04 -2.76 3.07
N LYS A 40 7.88 -1.98 2.38
CA LYS A 40 7.52 -0.65 1.87
C LYS A 40 6.65 -0.72 0.61
N ARG A 41 6.62 -1.84 -0.12
CA ARG A 41 5.93 -1.97 -1.42
C ARG A 41 4.46 -2.39 -1.30
N GLY A 42 4.05 -2.99 -0.19
CA GLY A 42 2.62 -3.16 0.14
C GLY A 42 2.17 -4.58 0.43
N VAL A 43 0.86 -4.68 0.70
CA VAL A 43 0.08 -5.88 1.00
C VAL A 43 -1.14 -5.87 0.08
N ILE A 44 -1.45 -7.03 -0.51
CA ILE A 44 -2.60 -7.23 -1.39
C ILE A 44 -3.47 -8.31 -0.77
N ASN A 45 -4.73 -8.00 -0.45
CA ASN A 45 -5.68 -8.96 0.09
C ASN A 45 -6.78 -9.24 -0.93
N PHE A 46 -6.98 -10.51 -1.25
CA PHE A 46 -8.07 -11.01 -2.07
C PHE A 46 -9.25 -11.38 -1.17
N ASN A 47 -10.31 -10.60 -1.27
CA ASN A 47 -11.55 -10.76 -0.51
C ASN A 47 -12.70 -11.03 -1.48
N TYR A 48 -13.03 -12.30 -1.71
CA TYR A 48 -14.16 -12.77 -2.54
C TYR A 48 -14.28 -12.07 -3.92
N THR A 49 -14.94 -10.90 -3.98
CA THR A 49 -15.20 -10.09 -5.18
C THR A 49 -14.24 -8.90 -5.34
N GLN A 50 -13.52 -8.50 -4.30
CA GLN A 50 -12.67 -7.31 -4.28
C GLN A 50 -11.23 -7.63 -3.89
N VAL A 51 -10.32 -6.75 -4.31
CA VAL A 51 -8.92 -6.75 -3.90
C VAL A 51 -8.64 -5.48 -3.12
N ASP A 52 -8.21 -5.65 -1.87
CA ASP A 52 -7.70 -4.58 -1.04
C ASP A 52 -6.20 -4.41 -1.27
N VAL A 53 -5.76 -3.22 -1.63
CA VAL A 53 -4.34 -2.90 -1.82
C VAL A 53 -3.91 -1.89 -0.77
N ILE A 54 -2.92 -2.26 0.04
CA ILE A 54 -2.34 -1.41 1.09
C ILE A 54 -0.88 -1.18 0.76
N CYS A 55 -0.48 0.08 0.60
CA CYS A 55 0.88 0.43 0.21
C CYS A 55 1.49 1.46 1.13
N LYS A 56 2.80 1.38 1.38
CA LYS A 56 3.49 2.32 2.27
C LYS A 56 4.25 3.37 1.46
N LEU A 57 3.81 4.62 1.53
CA LEU A 57 4.48 5.75 0.90
C LEU A 57 4.94 6.74 1.98
N GLY A 58 6.23 7.08 2.05
CA GLY A 58 6.70 8.12 2.99
C GLY A 58 6.39 7.89 4.48
N GLY A 59 6.03 6.65 4.87
CA GLY A 59 5.63 6.31 6.25
C GLY A 59 4.12 6.40 6.52
N ILE A 60 3.30 6.80 5.55
CA ILE A 60 1.85 6.63 5.56
C ILE A 60 1.45 5.36 4.81
N TYR A 61 0.28 4.81 5.14
CA TYR A 61 -0.33 3.70 4.42
C TYR A 61 -1.48 4.22 3.57
N LEU A 62 -1.39 3.96 2.27
CA LEU A 62 -2.44 4.21 1.29
C LEU A 62 -3.25 2.93 1.14
N TYR A 63 -4.56 3.06 1.13
CA TYR A 63 -5.50 1.96 0.98
C TYR A 63 -6.43 2.22 -0.21
N THR A 64 -6.68 1.21 -1.04
CA THR A 64 -7.77 1.26 -2.02
C THR A 64 -8.36 -0.10 -2.26
N LYS A 65 -9.56 -0.11 -2.84
CA LYS A 65 -10.29 -1.28 -3.30
C LYS A 65 -10.32 -1.27 -4.83
N ILE A 66 -9.91 -2.36 -5.44
CA ILE A 66 -9.98 -2.56 -6.89
C ILE A 66 -10.60 -3.91 -7.24
N SER A 67 -11.11 -4.05 -8.45
CA SER A 67 -11.57 -5.35 -8.93
C SER A 67 -10.38 -6.28 -9.26
N LYS A 68 -10.64 -7.59 -9.32
CA LYS A 68 -9.62 -8.56 -9.75
C LYS A 68 -9.16 -8.33 -11.19
N SER A 69 -10.07 -7.91 -12.08
CA SER A 69 -9.76 -7.60 -13.48
C SER A 69 -8.85 -6.38 -13.59
N ASP A 70 -9.11 -5.33 -12.80
CA ASP A 70 -8.27 -4.12 -12.80
C ASP A 70 -6.87 -4.45 -12.30
N LEU A 71 -6.77 -5.24 -11.21
CA LEU A 71 -5.47 -5.69 -10.71
C LEU A 71 -4.73 -6.50 -11.79
N LEU A 72 -5.39 -7.46 -12.45
CA LEU A 72 -4.77 -8.25 -13.51
C LEU A 72 -4.24 -7.36 -14.65
N ASN A 73 -5.03 -6.40 -15.11
CA ASN A 73 -4.60 -5.47 -16.15
C ASN A 73 -3.37 -4.68 -15.70
N ILE A 74 -3.38 -4.12 -14.48
CA ILE A 74 -2.23 -3.40 -13.93
C ILE A 74 -0.99 -4.33 -13.87
N LEU A 75 -1.15 -5.56 -13.41
CA LEU A 75 -0.05 -6.52 -13.30
C LEU A 75 0.52 -6.96 -14.66
N LEU A 76 -0.31 -7.08 -15.69
CA LEU A 76 0.13 -7.49 -17.03
C LEU A 76 0.88 -6.37 -17.77
N TYR A 77 0.45 -5.11 -17.60
CA TYR A 77 1.05 -3.97 -18.28
C TYR A 77 2.24 -3.37 -17.52
N PHE A 78 2.31 -3.57 -16.21
CA PHE A 78 3.35 -2.99 -15.37
C PHE A 78 4.10 -4.09 -14.62
N ASN A 79 5.40 -4.17 -14.87
CA ASN A 79 6.32 -5.15 -14.27
C ASN A 79 6.60 -4.90 -12.76
N LEU A 80 5.56 -4.52 -11.99
CA LEU A 80 5.51 -4.34 -10.53
C LEU A 80 6.66 -3.56 -9.88
N GLN A 81 7.32 -2.67 -10.62
CA GLN A 81 8.35 -1.77 -10.07
C GLN A 81 7.70 -0.65 -9.22
N ASN A 82 8.51 0.24 -8.60
CA ASN A 82 8.04 1.36 -7.75
C ASN A 82 6.93 2.25 -8.39
N LYS A 83 6.72 2.17 -9.71
CA LYS A 83 5.62 2.81 -10.44
C LYS A 83 4.23 2.21 -10.14
N PHE A 84 4.16 0.99 -9.63
CA PHE A 84 2.92 0.26 -9.27
C PHE A 84 1.93 1.11 -8.46
N LEU A 85 2.44 1.94 -7.53
CA LEU A 85 1.59 2.80 -6.72
C LEU A 85 0.89 3.88 -7.53
N LYS A 86 1.56 4.53 -8.49
CA LYS A 86 0.92 5.58 -9.29
C LYS A 86 -0.21 5.02 -10.17
N GLU A 87 -0.07 3.79 -10.63
CA GLU A 87 -1.03 3.13 -11.52
C GLU A 87 -2.22 2.51 -10.77
N ILE A 88 -2.04 2.08 -9.51
CA ILE A 88 -3.17 1.70 -8.64
C ILE A 88 -3.96 2.92 -8.17
N PHE A 89 -3.28 4.07 -8.05
CA PHE A 89 -3.86 5.30 -7.54
C PHE A 89 -3.91 6.43 -8.59
N PRO A 90 -4.44 6.21 -9.82
CA PRO A 90 -4.33 7.19 -10.90
C PRO A 90 -5.13 8.47 -10.60
N ASN A 91 -6.25 8.35 -9.88
CA ASN A 91 -7.19 9.44 -9.59
C ASN A 91 -7.19 9.87 -8.11
N LYS A 92 -6.16 9.51 -7.33
CA LYS A 92 -6.16 9.67 -5.86
C LYS A 92 -7.34 9.00 -5.12
N ASN A 93 -8.00 8.00 -5.73
CA ASN A 93 -9.02 7.19 -5.07
C ASN A 93 -8.37 6.23 -4.06
N TYR A 94 -7.87 6.79 -2.96
CA TYR A 94 -7.29 6.07 -1.84
C TYR A 94 -7.62 6.72 -0.52
N GLU A 95 -7.70 5.90 0.51
CA GLU A 95 -7.81 6.35 1.90
C GLU A 95 -6.44 6.28 2.57
N ILE A 96 -6.16 7.22 3.48
CA ILE A 96 -4.93 7.19 4.29
C ILE A 96 -5.27 6.67 5.69
N ILE A 97 -4.99 5.40 5.95
CA ILE A 97 -5.48 4.68 7.14
C ILE A 97 -4.69 4.92 8.44
N ASN A 98 -3.55 5.63 8.39
CA ASN A 98 -2.72 5.90 9.58
C ASN A 98 -2.26 7.35 9.71
N LEU A 99 -2.98 8.25 9.04
CA LEU A 99 -2.61 9.65 8.88
C LEU A 99 -2.32 10.33 10.22
N ASP A 100 -3.25 10.23 11.18
CA ASP A 100 -3.11 10.91 12.46
C ASP A 100 -2.02 10.30 13.34
N LYS A 101 -1.86 8.97 13.32
CA LYS A 101 -0.73 8.29 13.98
C LYS A 101 0.61 8.80 13.44
N ARG A 102 0.71 9.01 12.12
CA ARG A 102 1.92 9.54 11.49
C ARG A 102 2.15 11.00 11.86
N ILE A 103 1.12 11.85 11.81
CA ILE A 103 1.20 13.26 12.22
C ILE A 103 1.70 13.37 13.66
N ASN A 104 1.08 12.62 14.58
CA ASN A 104 1.45 12.65 16.00
C ASN A 104 2.88 12.19 16.23
N HIS A 105 3.33 11.17 15.51
CA HIS A 105 4.72 10.73 15.58
C HIS A 105 5.70 11.80 15.07
N ILE A 106 5.40 12.47 13.95
CA ILE A 106 6.26 13.54 13.42
C ILE A 106 6.31 14.72 14.38
N LYS A 107 5.16 15.13 14.95
CA LYS A 107 5.10 16.17 15.99
C LYS A 107 5.99 15.84 17.19
N LYS A 108 5.95 14.59 17.68
CA LYS A 108 6.84 14.11 18.76
C LYS A 108 8.33 14.19 18.39
N LEU A 109 8.68 13.90 17.14
CA LEU A 109 10.08 14.00 16.68
C LEU A 109 10.55 15.45 16.61
N ILE A 110 9.69 16.38 16.18
CA ILE A 110 10.01 17.81 16.11
C ILE A 110 10.13 18.41 17.52
N SER A 111 9.26 18.02 18.45
CA SER A 111 9.30 18.50 19.83
C SER A 111 10.47 17.94 20.64
N ASN A 112 11.15 16.90 20.15
CA ASN A 112 12.30 16.32 20.84
C ASN A 112 13.53 17.23 20.72
N GLU A 113 14.10 17.61 21.86
CA GLU A 113 15.29 18.47 21.96
C GLU A 113 16.53 17.84 21.32
N LYS A 114 16.62 16.50 21.30
CA LYS A 114 17.74 15.76 20.68
C LYS A 114 17.68 15.75 19.14
N THR A 115 16.58 16.19 18.54
CA THR A 115 16.45 16.25 17.08
C THR A 115 17.18 17.48 16.54
N ASN A 116 18.14 17.27 15.63
CA ASN A 116 18.88 18.38 15.03
C ASN A 116 18.00 19.24 14.11
N LEU A 117 18.45 20.46 13.81
CA LEU A 117 17.69 21.45 13.04
C LEU A 117 17.37 20.98 11.61
N LYS A 118 18.29 20.28 10.95
CA LYS A 118 18.11 19.75 9.60
C LYS A 118 16.96 18.74 9.54
N ASP A 119 16.90 17.84 10.52
CA ASP A 119 15.84 16.83 10.64
C ASP A 119 14.51 17.47 11.02
N LYS A 120 14.50 18.47 11.93
CA LYS A 120 13.29 19.25 12.24
C LYS A 120 12.72 19.93 10.99
N ASN A 121 13.55 20.55 10.18
CA ASN A 121 13.13 21.20 8.92
C ASN A 121 12.55 20.18 7.94
N LYS A 122 13.21 19.03 7.78
CA LYS A 122 12.70 17.92 6.96
C LYS A 122 11.34 17.42 7.45
N TYR A 123 11.18 17.23 8.76
CA TYR A 123 9.92 16.80 9.36
C TYR A 123 8.80 17.83 9.20
N ASN A 124 9.11 19.12 9.32
CA ASN A 124 8.17 20.21 9.04
C ASN A 124 7.71 20.22 7.58
N SER A 125 8.62 20.01 6.62
CA SER A 125 8.26 19.88 5.20
C SER A 125 7.33 18.69 4.95
N ILE A 126 7.58 17.55 5.62
CA ILE A 126 6.72 16.37 5.52
C ILE A 126 5.33 16.64 6.12
N LEU A 127 5.24 17.34 7.26
CA LEU A 127 3.96 17.72 7.86
C LEU A 127 3.14 18.60 6.92
N LYS A 128 3.73 19.64 6.33
CA LYS A 128 3.05 20.52 5.36
C LYS A 128 2.51 19.75 4.16
N TYR A 129 3.29 18.80 3.63
CA TYR A 129 2.83 17.94 2.54
C TYR A 129 1.68 17.02 2.98
N ILE A 130 1.75 16.45 4.17
CA ILE A 130 0.68 15.60 4.70
C ILE A 130 -0.61 16.41 4.92
N GLU A 131 -0.50 17.65 5.40
CA GLU A 131 -1.63 18.57 5.58
C GLU A 131 -2.26 18.97 4.25
N SER A 132 -1.46 19.15 3.19
CA SER A 132 -2.02 19.42 1.85
C SER A 132 -2.77 18.23 1.24
N LEU A 133 -2.53 17.02 1.73
CA LEU A 133 -3.31 15.83 1.35
C LEU A 133 -4.66 15.73 2.07
N LYS A 134 -4.90 16.48 3.16
CA LYS A 134 -6.18 16.51 3.90
C LYS A 134 -7.26 17.39 3.26
N VAL A 135 -6.92 18.19 2.24
CA VAL A 135 -7.80 19.23 1.64
C VAL A 135 -8.64 18.68 0.47
N PHE A 136 -8.75 17.35 0.33
CA PHE A 136 -9.57 16.70 -0.71
C PHE A 136 -10.67 15.85 -0.08
#